data_AF-A0A3N2N0T7-F1
#
_entry.id   AF-A0A3N2N0T7-F1
#
_cell.length_a   1.000
_cell.length_b   1.000
_cell.length_c   1.000
_cell.angle_alpha   90.00
_cell.angle_beta   90.00
_cell.angle_gamma   90.00
#
_symmetry.space_group_name_H-M   'P 1'
#
loop_
_entity.id
_entity.type
_entity.pdbx_description
1 polymer ?
#
loop_
_entity_poly.entity_id
_entity_poly.type
_entity_poly.pdbx_seq_one_letter_code
_entity_poly.pdbx_strand_id
1 'polypeptide(L)'
;MLEISVNRSLRALRALLLSALLVAVGVRASASSPKREMRGVWVATVWGIDWPSCQGADATVRERQQREMSVLLDRCRRLNLTTVCFQVRGMADVMFRSQTEPWSSFVSGRRGTDPGWDPLEWVVAECHARGLECYAWVNPFRWSSGTDYDTPADREWKKRGWLLTHGKYTVFNPGLEDARQHVVDICREIVEGYDIDGLIFDDYFYPNRIPEDKSAPDYGLYMSEAPWMSFGDWRRANVHKTVADVKCMIADTKPYVRFGISPAGVAGKADTSGGKWGEVCVGVKAADWQYGEIYSDPLGMMYQGTVDFVSPQIYWPTTHVTAPYEPLSRWWNVSANLYGSHMYPCVTLERIGQGSLAEHRADLLRQIECNRRVSVDGNLGTMIYSAKFLPKVEGVLAGGPFAFPSLSPCVADGSEDETGRVERLRLRDGELSWRPAAGARRYTVYAVPVEVSPREAMDDSGDGIDAVFLLGVTYEPRMEVGREKGYRYAVCVYTGLSAEGAAVWLE
;
A
#
# COMPACT_ATOMS: atom_id res chain seq x y z
N MET A 1 -22.11 -41.93 -45.67
CA MET A 1 -20.70 -41.56 -45.32
C MET A 1 -20.44 -40.06 -45.38
N LEU A 2 -21.02 -39.28 -46.31
CA LEU A 2 -20.82 -37.83 -46.37
C LEU A 2 -21.40 -37.04 -45.19
N GLU A 3 -22.59 -37.38 -44.67
CA GLU A 3 -23.21 -36.63 -43.57
C GLU A 3 -22.44 -36.70 -42.23
N ILE A 4 -21.75 -37.80 -41.96
CA ILE A 4 -20.97 -37.99 -40.73
C ILE A 4 -19.69 -37.14 -40.77
N SER A 5 -19.09 -36.98 -41.95
CA SER A 5 -17.90 -36.14 -42.16
C SER A 5 -18.22 -34.65 -41.98
N VAL A 6 -19.34 -34.19 -42.54
CA VAL A 6 -19.77 -32.78 -42.45
C VAL A 6 -20.08 -32.38 -40.99
N ASN A 7 -20.70 -33.27 -40.22
CA ASN A 7 -21.02 -33.02 -38.81
C ASN A 7 -19.78 -32.95 -37.89
N ARG A 8 -18.71 -33.71 -38.20
CA ARG A 8 -17.42 -33.61 -37.48
C ARG A 8 -16.70 -32.30 -37.79
N SER A 9 -16.68 -31.88 -39.06
CA SER A 9 -16.07 -30.62 -39.47
C SER A 9 -16.80 -29.39 -38.90
N LEU A 10 -18.14 -29.42 -38.82
CA LEU A 10 -18.94 -28.36 -38.20
C LEU A 10 -18.74 -28.25 -36.68
N ARG A 11 -18.52 -29.37 -35.98
CA ARG A 11 -18.19 -29.37 -34.54
C ARG A 11 -16.78 -28.84 -34.29
N ALA A 12 -15.79 -29.22 -35.11
CA ALA A 12 -14.44 -28.69 -35.03
C ALA A 12 -14.39 -27.19 -35.33
N LEU A 13 -15.14 -26.72 -36.33
CA LEU A 13 -15.24 -25.30 -36.67
C LEU A 13 -15.95 -24.49 -35.57
N ARG A 14 -17.00 -25.04 -34.94
CA ARG A 14 -17.66 -24.41 -33.79
C ARG A 14 -16.76 -24.37 -32.55
N ALA A 15 -15.99 -25.41 -32.30
CA ALA A 15 -15.00 -25.43 -31.22
C ALA A 15 -13.89 -24.40 -31.47
N LEU A 16 -13.31 -24.35 -32.68
CA LEU A 16 -12.33 -23.33 -33.08
C LEU A 16 -12.89 -21.91 -33.01
N LEU A 17 -14.14 -21.68 -33.41
CA LEU A 17 -14.79 -20.38 -33.29
C LEU A 17 -15.10 -20.01 -31.85
N LEU A 18 -15.51 -20.96 -30.99
CA LEU A 18 -15.68 -20.71 -29.54
C LEU A 18 -14.34 -20.46 -28.85
N SER A 19 -13.30 -21.20 -29.19
CA SER A 19 -11.93 -21.00 -28.69
C SER A 19 -11.37 -19.67 -29.15
N ALA A 20 -11.53 -19.31 -30.43
CA ALA A 20 -11.12 -18.00 -30.95
C ALA A 20 -11.94 -16.85 -30.34
N LEU A 21 -13.21 -17.06 -30.01
CA LEU A 21 -14.04 -16.07 -29.33
C LEU A 21 -13.68 -15.93 -27.85
N LEU A 22 -13.38 -17.04 -27.15
CA LEU A 22 -12.89 -17.04 -25.76
C LEU A 22 -11.49 -16.43 -25.66
N VAL A 23 -10.61 -16.70 -26.63
CA VAL A 23 -9.30 -16.06 -26.76
C VAL A 23 -9.47 -14.58 -27.09
N ALA A 24 -10.37 -14.18 -28.00
CA ALA A 24 -10.58 -12.76 -28.33
C ALA A 24 -11.24 -11.95 -27.20
N VAL A 25 -12.14 -12.56 -26.42
CA VAL A 25 -12.72 -11.95 -25.20
C VAL A 25 -11.68 -11.91 -24.08
N GLY A 26 -10.87 -12.95 -23.91
CA GLY A 26 -9.74 -12.99 -22.99
C GLY A 26 -8.66 -11.96 -23.33
N VAL A 27 -8.32 -11.77 -24.61
CA VAL A 27 -7.33 -10.80 -25.09
C VAL A 27 -7.81 -9.35 -24.90
N ARG A 28 -9.11 -9.05 -25.10
CA ARG A 28 -9.66 -7.70 -24.82
C ARG A 28 -9.82 -7.40 -23.33
N ALA A 29 -10.06 -8.40 -22.49
CA ALA A 29 -10.15 -8.25 -21.04
C ALA A 29 -8.77 -8.30 -20.35
N SER A 30 -7.78 -8.99 -20.94
CA SER A 30 -6.37 -8.96 -20.52
C SER A 30 -5.73 -7.60 -20.85
N ALA A 31 -6.05 -7.03 -22.03
CA ALA A 31 -5.65 -5.65 -22.37
C ALA A 31 -6.16 -4.57 -21.39
N SER A 32 -7.06 -4.91 -20.45
CA SER A 32 -7.56 -4.00 -19.41
C SER A 32 -7.08 -4.34 -17.98
N SER A 33 -6.24 -5.36 -17.77
CA SER A 33 -5.67 -5.67 -16.46
C SER A 33 -4.15 -5.84 -16.55
N PRO A 34 -3.37 -4.79 -16.23
CA PRO A 34 -1.92 -4.85 -16.37
C PRO A 34 -1.31 -5.88 -15.42
N LYS A 35 -0.22 -6.52 -15.87
CA LYS A 35 0.53 -7.51 -15.08
C LYS A 35 0.94 -6.97 -13.72
N ARG A 36 1.34 -5.70 -13.68
CA ARG A 36 1.78 -4.99 -12.49
C ARG A 36 0.86 -3.82 -12.22
N GLU A 37 0.23 -3.81 -11.05
CA GLU A 37 -0.65 -2.75 -10.58
C GLU A 37 -0.72 -2.77 -9.05
N MET A 38 -0.36 -1.66 -8.42
CA MET A 38 -0.61 -1.52 -6.99
C MET A 38 -2.12 -1.45 -6.76
N ARG A 39 -2.67 -2.42 -6.04
CA ARG A 39 -4.08 -2.48 -5.67
C ARG A 39 -4.18 -2.57 -4.16
N GLY A 40 -4.00 -1.42 -3.51
CA GLY A 40 -3.93 -1.34 -2.06
C GLY A 40 -5.24 -0.94 -1.40
N VAL A 41 -5.40 -1.30 -0.13
CA VAL A 41 -6.51 -0.85 0.71
C VAL A 41 -6.02 -0.49 2.11
N TRP A 42 -6.56 0.61 2.64
CA TRP A 42 -6.28 1.07 4.00
C TRP A 42 -7.24 0.40 5.00
N VAL A 43 -6.68 -0.16 6.07
CA VAL A 43 -7.41 -0.75 7.21
C VAL A 43 -7.10 0.08 8.45
N ALA A 44 -7.96 1.05 8.72
CA ALA A 44 -7.84 1.96 9.85
C ALA A 44 -8.32 1.31 11.15
N THR A 45 -7.49 1.43 12.18
CA THR A 45 -7.74 0.91 13.52
C THR A 45 -8.14 1.98 14.52
N VAL A 46 -7.74 3.22 14.27
CA VAL A 46 -8.18 4.38 15.03
C VAL A 46 -9.71 4.48 15.02
N TRP A 47 -10.29 4.63 16.21
CA TRP A 47 -11.74 4.63 16.44
C TRP A 47 -12.50 3.39 15.92
N GLY A 48 -11.81 2.31 15.59
CA GLY A 48 -12.42 1.13 14.96
C GLY A 48 -13.08 1.44 13.62
N ILE A 49 -12.50 2.36 12.83
CA ILE A 49 -13.07 2.78 11.54
C ILE A 49 -13.34 1.59 10.62
N ASP A 50 -12.34 0.71 10.44
CA ASP A 50 -12.47 -0.50 9.63
C ASP A 50 -12.42 -1.76 10.51
N TRP A 51 -11.49 -1.79 11.47
CA TRP A 51 -11.26 -2.94 12.34
C TRP A 51 -10.56 -2.52 13.65
N PRO A 52 -10.84 -3.13 14.81
CA PRO A 52 -11.88 -4.12 15.06
C PRO A 52 -13.23 -3.46 15.44
N SER A 53 -14.33 -4.19 15.26
CA SER A 53 -15.66 -3.70 15.68
C SER A 53 -15.91 -3.79 17.19
N CYS A 54 -15.07 -4.54 17.92
CA CYS A 54 -15.13 -4.70 19.36
C CYS A 54 -13.73 -4.71 19.97
N GLN A 55 -13.65 -4.35 21.24
CA GLN A 55 -12.41 -4.19 21.99
C GLN A 55 -12.45 -5.03 23.27
N GLY A 56 -11.29 -5.52 23.71
CA GLY A 56 -11.19 -6.34 24.91
C GLY A 56 -9.94 -7.22 24.91
N ALA A 57 -9.68 -7.87 26.05
CA ALA A 57 -8.50 -8.70 26.28
C ALA A 57 -8.83 -10.18 26.55
N ASP A 58 -10.10 -10.58 26.37
CA ASP A 58 -10.51 -11.97 26.53
C ASP A 58 -10.47 -12.75 25.20
N ALA A 59 -10.45 -14.08 25.32
CA ALA A 59 -10.36 -14.98 24.17
C ALA A 59 -11.54 -14.83 23.18
N THR A 60 -12.74 -14.49 23.67
CA THR A 60 -13.92 -14.35 22.82
C THR A 60 -13.81 -13.12 21.94
N VAL A 61 -13.33 -12.00 22.51
CA VAL A 61 -13.05 -10.78 21.75
C VAL A 61 -11.94 -11.02 20.73
N ARG A 62 -10.83 -11.65 21.13
CA ARG A 62 -9.75 -12.03 20.19
C ARG A 62 -10.27 -12.86 19.01
N GLU A 63 -11.03 -13.92 19.27
CA GLU A 63 -11.59 -14.78 18.21
C GLU A 63 -12.51 -14.01 17.26
N ARG A 64 -13.28 -13.05 17.78
CA ARG A 64 -14.11 -12.17 16.97
C ARG A 64 -13.27 -11.22 16.12
N GLN A 65 -12.26 -10.58 16.71
CA GLN A 65 -11.32 -9.69 16.02
C GLN A 65 -10.62 -10.43 14.87
N GLN A 66 -10.07 -11.63 15.12
CA GLN A 66 -9.44 -12.47 14.11
C GLN A 66 -10.41 -12.83 12.99
N ARG A 67 -11.63 -13.28 13.32
CA ARG A 67 -12.66 -13.62 12.32
C ARG A 67 -13.04 -12.42 11.44
N GLU A 68 -13.23 -11.25 12.03
CA GLU A 68 -13.54 -10.03 11.28
C GLU A 68 -12.42 -9.67 10.30
N MET A 69 -11.17 -9.79 10.73
CA MET A 69 -10.02 -9.56 9.86
C MET A 69 -9.90 -10.62 8.76
N SER A 70 -10.06 -11.92 9.06
CA SER A 70 -10.06 -12.97 8.03
C SER A 70 -11.10 -12.70 6.94
N VAL A 71 -12.32 -12.29 7.31
CA VAL A 71 -13.38 -11.94 6.34
C VAL A 71 -12.98 -10.75 5.46
N LEU A 72 -12.31 -9.75 6.05
CA LEU A 72 -11.78 -8.59 5.31
C LEU A 72 -10.69 -9.02 4.33
N LEU A 73 -9.71 -9.81 4.77
CA LEU A 73 -8.60 -10.28 3.94
C LEU A 73 -9.05 -11.25 2.84
N ASP A 74 -10.03 -12.12 3.12
CA ASP A 74 -10.68 -12.97 2.12
C ASP A 74 -11.34 -12.13 1.02
N ARG A 75 -11.95 -11.00 1.39
CA ARG A 75 -12.50 -10.05 0.41
C ARG A 75 -11.40 -9.41 -0.42
N CYS A 76 -10.29 -8.99 0.21
CA CYS A 76 -9.15 -8.42 -0.50
C CYS A 76 -8.59 -9.40 -1.54
N ARG A 77 -8.42 -10.67 -1.17
CA ARG A 77 -8.00 -11.75 -2.09
C ARG A 77 -8.98 -11.94 -3.24
N ARG A 78 -10.29 -12.03 -2.96
CA ARG A 78 -11.32 -12.18 -4.02
C ARG A 78 -11.37 -10.98 -4.99
N LEU A 79 -10.93 -9.82 -4.54
CA LEU A 79 -10.84 -8.60 -5.34
C LEU A 79 -9.53 -8.45 -6.09
N ASN A 80 -8.64 -9.46 -6.04
CA ASN A 80 -7.31 -9.39 -6.62
C ASN A 80 -6.55 -8.12 -6.17
N LEU A 81 -6.75 -7.71 -4.91
CA LEU A 81 -5.90 -6.70 -4.29
C LEU A 81 -4.50 -7.26 -4.09
N THR A 82 -3.50 -6.38 -4.11
CA THR A 82 -2.09 -6.77 -3.90
C THR A 82 -1.64 -6.48 -2.48
N THR A 83 -2.23 -5.46 -1.83
CA THR A 83 -1.64 -4.86 -0.63
C THR A 83 -2.69 -4.42 0.39
N VAL A 84 -2.38 -4.64 1.68
CA VAL A 84 -3.16 -4.15 2.82
C VAL A 84 -2.29 -3.21 3.65
N CYS A 85 -2.72 -1.96 3.82
CA CYS A 85 -2.09 -0.99 4.73
C CYS A 85 -2.80 -1.06 6.08
N PHE A 86 -2.25 -1.83 7.01
CA PHE A 86 -2.82 -2.06 8.34
C PHE A 86 -2.31 -1.01 9.32
N GLN A 87 -3.21 -0.24 9.95
CA GLN A 87 -2.82 0.79 10.91
C GLN A 87 -2.31 0.16 12.20
N VAL A 88 -0.98 0.08 12.32
CA VAL A 88 -0.31 -0.50 13.50
C VAL A 88 -0.07 0.51 14.59
N ARG A 89 0.01 1.80 14.24
CA ARG A 89 0.26 2.91 15.17
C ARG A 89 -0.60 4.11 14.83
N GLY A 90 -1.50 4.49 15.74
CA GLY A 90 -2.51 5.54 15.48
C GLY A 90 -2.36 6.80 16.35
N MET A 91 -2.12 6.63 17.66
CA MET A 91 -2.03 7.72 18.65
C MET A 91 -0.89 7.45 19.64
N ALA A 92 0.34 7.23 19.13
CA ALA A 92 1.49 6.78 19.92
C ALA A 92 1.14 5.56 20.80
N ASP A 93 0.37 4.66 20.21
CA ASP A 93 -0.03 3.37 20.73
C ASP A 93 -0.06 2.34 19.61
N VAL A 94 0.10 1.07 20.00
CA VAL A 94 0.42 0.00 19.06
C VAL A 94 -0.62 -1.11 19.01
N MET A 95 -0.70 -1.74 17.84
CA MET A 95 -1.46 -2.97 17.56
C MET A 95 -0.54 -4.20 17.53
N PHE A 96 0.55 -4.16 18.29
CA PHE A 96 1.57 -5.20 18.31
C PHE A 96 2.31 -5.18 19.65
N ARG A 97 3.04 -6.24 19.97
CA ARG A 97 3.80 -6.31 21.22
C ARG A 97 5.03 -5.40 21.15
N SER A 98 4.90 -4.20 21.71
CA SER A 98 6.00 -3.24 21.81
C SER A 98 6.65 -3.22 23.19
N GLN A 99 7.95 -2.89 23.22
CA GLN A 99 8.68 -2.60 24.45
C GLN A 99 8.66 -1.10 24.81
N THR A 100 8.33 -0.23 23.84
CA THR A 100 8.45 1.22 23.97
C THR A 100 7.11 1.94 24.03
N GLU A 101 6.09 1.47 23.32
CA GLU A 101 4.77 2.11 23.26
C GLU A 101 3.65 1.28 23.91
N PRO A 102 2.63 1.93 24.50
CA PRO A 102 1.52 1.23 25.11
C PRO A 102 0.60 0.60 24.05
N TRP A 103 -0.02 -0.53 24.41
CA TRP A 103 -1.11 -1.11 23.63
C TRP A 103 -2.23 -0.10 23.37
N SER A 104 -2.80 -0.13 22.17
CA SER A 104 -3.91 0.76 21.84
C SER A 104 -5.19 0.38 22.55
N SER A 105 -5.94 1.39 23.02
CA SER A 105 -7.31 1.18 23.50
C SER A 105 -8.24 0.65 22.40
N PHE A 106 -7.91 0.84 21.13
CA PHE A 106 -8.77 0.39 20.02
C PHE A 106 -8.72 -1.12 19.78
N VAL A 107 -7.77 -1.85 20.38
CA VAL A 107 -7.79 -3.32 20.38
C VAL A 107 -8.23 -3.90 21.73
N SER A 108 -7.70 -3.38 22.84
CA SER A 108 -7.91 -3.97 24.17
C SER A 108 -8.99 -3.29 25.01
N GLY A 109 -9.52 -2.15 24.55
CA GLY A 109 -10.55 -1.35 25.24
C GLY A 109 -9.97 -0.37 26.25
N ARG A 110 -8.70 -0.53 26.63
CA ARG A 110 -7.98 0.36 27.54
C ARG A 110 -6.52 0.46 27.14
N ARG A 111 -6.05 1.69 26.91
CA ARG A 111 -4.66 1.98 26.52
C ARG A 111 -3.68 1.38 27.54
N GLY A 112 -2.64 0.72 27.05
CA GLY A 112 -1.63 0.01 27.84
C GLY A 112 -2.05 -1.39 28.32
N THR A 113 -3.27 -1.85 28.06
CA THR A 113 -3.70 -3.21 28.39
C THR A 113 -3.37 -4.16 27.23
N ASP A 114 -2.65 -5.24 27.52
CA ASP A 114 -2.38 -6.34 26.58
C ASP A 114 -3.69 -7.03 26.15
N PRO A 115 -4.00 -7.14 24.84
CA PRO A 115 -5.21 -7.80 24.35
C PRO A 115 -5.15 -9.34 24.42
N GLY A 116 -4.04 -9.94 24.85
CA GLY A 116 -3.84 -11.38 24.96
C GLY A 116 -3.44 -12.06 23.64
N TRP A 117 -2.98 -11.26 22.66
CA TRP A 117 -2.45 -11.70 21.36
C TRP A 117 -1.69 -10.55 20.68
N ASP A 118 -0.96 -10.85 19.59
CA ASP A 118 -0.29 -9.84 18.76
C ASP A 118 -1.05 -9.67 17.42
N PRO A 119 -1.79 -8.56 17.23
CA PRO A 119 -2.52 -8.32 15.99
C PRO A 119 -1.65 -8.17 14.75
N LEU A 120 -0.52 -7.46 14.83
CA LEU A 120 0.35 -7.27 13.66
C LEU A 120 0.96 -8.59 13.19
N GLU A 121 1.48 -9.40 14.11
CA GLU A 121 2.03 -10.73 13.79
C GLU A 121 1.00 -11.58 13.03
N TRP A 122 -0.22 -11.62 13.55
CA TRP A 122 -1.30 -12.41 12.97
C TRP A 122 -1.78 -11.84 11.62
N VAL A 123 -1.89 -10.51 11.47
CA VAL A 123 -2.32 -9.87 10.21
C VAL A 123 -1.30 -10.08 9.10
N VAL A 124 0.01 -10.00 9.40
CA VAL A 124 1.08 -10.30 8.42
C VAL A 124 0.93 -11.74 7.92
N ALA A 125 0.85 -12.71 8.83
CA ALA A 125 0.72 -14.12 8.48
C ALA A 125 -0.53 -14.39 7.62
N GLU A 126 -1.68 -13.78 7.97
CA GLU A 126 -2.93 -13.98 7.23
C GLU A 126 -2.98 -13.25 5.88
N CYS A 127 -2.26 -12.13 5.73
CA CYS A 127 -2.03 -11.50 4.43
C CYS A 127 -1.20 -12.42 3.54
N HIS A 128 -0.08 -12.92 4.05
CA HIS A 128 0.84 -13.79 3.32
C HIS A 128 0.20 -15.11 2.90
N ALA A 129 -0.60 -15.73 3.77
CA ALA A 129 -1.40 -16.91 3.44
C ALA A 129 -2.38 -16.69 2.27
N ARG A 130 -2.70 -15.43 1.97
CA ARG A 130 -3.57 -15.00 0.87
C ARG A 130 -2.82 -14.38 -0.30
N GLY A 131 -1.49 -14.39 -0.28
CA GLY A 131 -0.66 -13.76 -1.32
C GLY A 131 -0.73 -12.23 -1.32
N LEU A 132 -1.17 -11.62 -0.22
CA LEU A 132 -1.25 -10.18 -0.04
C LEU A 132 0.02 -9.65 0.61
N GLU A 133 0.50 -8.49 0.18
CA GLU A 133 1.49 -7.72 0.90
C GLU A 133 0.86 -7.05 2.13
N CYS A 134 1.56 -7.03 3.27
CA CYS A 134 1.14 -6.31 4.48
C CYS A 134 2.06 -5.12 4.75
N TYR A 135 1.51 -3.91 4.66
CA TYR A 135 2.21 -2.66 4.94
C TYR A 135 1.81 -2.18 6.33
N ALA A 136 2.81 -1.92 7.18
CA ALA A 136 2.61 -1.30 8.48
C ALA A 136 2.33 0.19 8.30
N TRP A 137 1.09 0.61 8.54
CA TRP A 137 0.70 2.01 8.54
C TRP A 137 0.93 2.63 9.92
N VAL A 138 1.79 3.64 9.94
CA VAL A 138 2.17 4.41 11.12
C VAL A 138 1.74 5.85 10.95
N ASN A 139 0.95 6.37 11.89
CA ASN A 139 0.94 7.81 12.13
C ASN A 139 2.21 8.16 12.90
N PRO A 140 3.12 9.03 12.42
CA PRO A 140 4.45 9.20 13.01
C PRO A 140 4.45 10.03 14.30
N PHE A 141 3.63 11.08 14.40
CA PHE A 141 3.77 12.05 15.51
C PHE A 141 2.55 12.14 16.41
N ARG A 142 1.36 11.74 15.98
CA ARG A 142 0.14 11.91 16.80
C ARG A 142 0.25 11.15 18.11
N TRP A 143 0.03 11.85 19.21
CA TRP A 143 -0.16 11.28 20.53
C TRP A 143 -1.63 11.30 20.96
N SER A 144 -2.40 12.38 20.67
CA SER A 144 -3.83 12.40 20.97
C SER A 144 -4.64 13.41 20.15
N SER A 145 -5.96 13.22 20.16
CA SER A 145 -6.96 14.18 19.66
C SER A 145 -7.91 14.62 20.78
N GLY A 146 -7.33 15.12 21.89
CA GLY A 146 -8.05 15.74 23.00
C GLY A 146 -8.16 14.88 24.25
N THR A 147 -7.71 13.62 24.18
CA THR A 147 -7.57 12.76 25.35
C THR A 147 -6.22 13.03 26.03
N ASP A 148 -6.23 13.15 27.35
CA ASP A 148 -5.02 13.21 28.16
C ASP A 148 -4.70 11.81 28.69
N TYR A 149 -3.80 11.08 28.03
CA TYR A 149 -3.43 9.73 28.41
C TYR A 149 -2.44 9.70 29.58
N ASP A 150 -2.46 8.66 30.41
CA ASP A 150 -1.66 8.55 31.64
C ASP A 150 -1.08 7.14 31.88
N THR A 151 -0.69 6.42 30.82
CA THR A 151 0.14 5.22 31.01
C THR A 151 1.55 5.60 31.50
N PRO A 152 2.38 4.66 31.99
CA PRO A 152 3.76 4.96 32.37
C PRO A 152 4.57 5.66 31.28
N ALA A 153 4.42 5.25 30.01
CA ALA A 153 5.07 5.88 28.87
C ALA A 153 4.57 7.32 28.67
N ASP A 154 3.26 7.54 28.73
CA ASP A 154 2.66 8.88 28.58
C ASP A 154 3.17 9.87 29.63
N ARG A 155 3.31 9.43 30.89
CA ARG A 155 3.88 10.27 31.97
C ARG A 155 5.34 10.61 31.72
N GLU A 156 6.12 9.67 31.21
CA GLU A 156 7.53 9.91 30.89
C GLU A 156 7.67 10.90 29.73
N TRP A 157 6.89 10.76 28.65
CA TRP A 157 6.92 11.71 27.53
C TRP A 157 6.50 13.13 27.94
N LYS A 158 5.49 13.26 28.82
CA LYS A 158 5.11 14.54 29.43
C LYS A 158 6.26 15.13 30.25
N LYS A 159 6.88 14.32 31.11
CA LYS A 159 8.01 14.73 31.97
C LYS A 159 9.22 15.20 31.14
N ARG A 160 9.48 14.56 30.01
CA ARG A 160 10.55 14.94 29.06
C ARG A 160 10.21 16.19 28.24
N GLY A 161 8.99 16.70 28.29
CA GLY A 161 8.56 17.84 27.49
C GLY A 161 8.44 17.52 25.99
N TRP A 162 8.21 16.26 25.62
CA TRP A 162 8.15 15.84 24.22
C TRP A 162 6.84 16.21 23.52
N LEU A 163 5.80 16.55 24.27
CA LEU A 163 4.47 16.78 23.71
C LEU A 163 4.28 18.23 23.28
N LEU A 164 3.83 18.40 22.04
CA LEU A 164 3.47 19.68 21.44
C LEU A 164 1.98 19.70 21.14
N THR A 165 1.26 20.65 21.74
CA THR A 165 -0.20 20.76 21.66
C THR A 165 -0.62 22.03 20.94
N HIS A 166 -1.59 21.91 20.04
CA HIS A 166 -2.30 23.04 19.46
C HIS A 166 -3.77 22.66 19.18
N GLY A 167 -4.69 23.47 19.70
CA GLY A 167 -6.11 23.12 19.73
C GLY A 167 -6.34 21.82 20.50
N LYS A 168 -7.06 20.87 19.90
CA LYS A 168 -7.30 19.54 20.49
C LYS A 168 -6.21 18.52 20.15
N TYR A 169 -5.26 18.84 19.26
CA TYR A 169 -4.27 17.88 18.79
C TYR A 169 -2.99 18.01 19.58
N THR A 170 -2.46 16.86 19.99
CA THR A 170 -1.15 16.76 20.63
C THR A 170 -0.32 15.74 19.88
N VAL A 171 0.93 16.12 19.57
CA VAL A 171 1.89 15.31 18.84
C VAL A 171 3.20 15.22 19.62
N PHE A 172 4.03 14.23 19.33
CA PHE A 172 5.46 14.34 19.62
C PHE A 172 6.04 15.50 18.83
N ASN A 173 6.73 16.42 19.50
CA ASN A 173 7.32 17.61 18.91
C ASN A 173 8.41 17.20 17.92
N PRO A 174 8.21 17.34 16.59
CA PRO A 174 9.22 16.93 15.62
C PRO A 174 10.52 17.73 15.73
N GLY A 175 10.49 18.92 16.37
CA GLY A 175 11.69 19.71 16.63
C GLY A 175 12.69 19.05 17.59
N LEU A 176 12.23 18.19 18.49
CA LEU A 176 13.10 17.52 19.47
C LEU A 176 13.74 16.26 18.88
N GLU A 177 15.06 16.17 18.94
CA GLU A 177 15.81 15.03 18.41
C GLU A 177 15.39 13.71 19.06
N ASP A 178 15.32 13.64 20.40
CA ASP A 178 14.90 12.41 21.08
C ASP A 178 13.47 11.97 20.71
N ALA A 179 12.58 12.93 20.42
CA ALA A 179 11.22 12.62 19.99
C ALA A 179 11.21 12.05 18.56
N ARG A 180 12.06 12.56 17.65
CA ARG A 180 12.25 11.97 16.32
C ARG A 180 12.88 10.58 16.42
N GLN A 181 13.90 10.41 17.27
CA GLN A 181 14.55 9.12 17.48
C GLN A 181 13.57 8.08 18.01
N HIS A 182 12.67 8.45 18.92
CA HIS A 182 11.61 7.54 19.38
C HIS A 182 10.70 7.04 18.24
N VAL A 183 10.40 7.89 17.25
CA VAL A 183 9.66 7.47 16.03
C VAL A 183 10.47 6.50 15.18
N VAL A 184 11.78 6.71 15.06
CA VAL A 184 12.68 5.77 14.35
C VAL A 184 12.74 4.44 15.09
N ASP A 185 12.84 4.45 16.42
CA ASP A 185 12.93 3.25 17.26
C ASP A 185 11.66 2.40 17.19
N ILE A 186 10.47 3.02 17.21
CA ILE A 186 9.23 2.26 17.05
C ILE A 186 9.09 1.69 15.63
N CYS A 187 9.53 2.42 14.60
CA CYS A 187 9.59 1.87 13.24
C CYS A 187 10.59 0.70 13.16
N ARG A 188 11.71 0.77 13.88
CA ARG A 188 12.70 -0.29 13.97
C ARG A 188 12.12 -1.54 14.63
N GLU A 189 11.38 -1.40 15.74
CA GLU A 189 10.68 -2.54 16.37
C GLU A 189 9.76 -3.26 15.37
N ILE A 190 9.01 -2.50 14.55
CA ILE A 190 8.13 -3.05 13.52
C ILE A 190 8.95 -3.76 12.44
N VAL A 191 9.96 -3.08 11.89
CA VAL A 191 10.76 -3.61 10.79
C VAL A 191 11.55 -4.84 11.22
N GLU A 192 12.17 -4.86 12.40
CA GLU A 192 12.93 -6.01 12.89
C GLU A 192 12.01 -7.17 13.29
N GLY A 193 10.94 -6.89 14.04
CA GLY A 193 10.09 -7.89 14.69
C GLY A 193 9.11 -8.61 13.78
N TYR A 194 8.73 -8.02 12.64
CA TYR A 194 7.63 -8.52 11.81
C TYR A 194 8.05 -8.66 10.34
N ASP A 195 7.51 -9.66 9.63
CA ASP A 195 7.79 -9.87 8.20
C ASP A 195 6.90 -8.98 7.30
N ILE A 196 6.88 -7.68 7.57
CA ILE A 196 6.14 -6.72 6.76
C ILE A 196 6.76 -6.57 5.36
N ASP A 197 5.94 -6.18 4.39
CA ASP A 197 6.39 -5.92 3.02
C ASP A 197 6.64 -4.43 2.76
N GLY A 198 6.04 -3.57 3.59
CA GLY A 198 6.25 -2.14 3.52
C GLY A 198 5.90 -1.43 4.82
N LEU A 199 6.33 -0.18 4.92
CA LEU A 199 6.01 0.77 5.98
C LEU A 199 5.49 2.04 5.31
N ILE A 200 4.43 2.62 5.85
CA ILE A 200 3.80 3.81 5.26
C ILE A 200 3.36 4.82 6.32
N PHE A 201 3.71 6.08 6.11
CA PHE A 201 3.18 7.21 6.88
C PHE A 201 1.96 7.84 6.20
N ASP A 202 0.99 8.31 7.00
CA ASP A 202 -0.16 9.09 6.53
C ASP A 202 0.14 10.61 6.50
N ASP A 203 -0.90 11.45 6.54
CA ASP A 203 -0.84 12.89 6.31
C ASP A 203 -0.77 13.74 7.59
N TYR A 204 -0.38 13.17 8.74
CA TYR A 204 -0.36 13.90 10.02
C TYR A 204 1.05 14.12 10.56
N PHE A 205 1.50 15.37 10.50
CA PHE A 205 2.81 15.79 11.00
C PHE A 205 2.64 16.74 12.20
N TYR A 206 2.72 18.05 11.96
CA TYR A 206 2.41 19.04 12.98
C TYR A 206 0.89 19.26 13.11
N PRO A 207 0.41 19.76 14.27
CA PRO A 207 -0.98 20.19 14.40
C PRO A 207 -1.34 21.26 13.37
N ASN A 208 -2.47 21.07 12.69
CA ASN A 208 -2.95 21.99 11.65
C ASN A 208 -3.02 23.44 12.18
N ARG A 209 -2.41 24.38 11.42
CA ARG A 209 -2.40 25.84 11.66
C ARG A 209 -1.77 26.27 12.98
N ILE A 210 -0.86 25.47 13.53
CA ILE A 210 -0.04 25.92 14.65
C ILE A 210 0.73 27.22 14.27
N PRO A 211 0.73 28.26 15.14
CA PRO A 211 1.32 29.56 14.79
C PRO A 211 2.81 29.50 14.42
N GLU A 212 3.28 30.47 13.65
CA GLU A 212 4.71 30.68 13.31
C GLU A 212 5.27 31.95 13.98
N ASP A 213 4.79 32.26 15.18
CA ASP A 213 5.25 33.40 15.96
C ASP A 213 5.53 33.00 17.42
N LYS A 214 5.85 34.00 18.25
CA LYS A 214 6.19 33.82 19.67
C LYS A 214 5.10 33.15 20.52
N SER A 215 3.87 33.01 20.01
CA SER A 215 2.80 32.27 20.68
C SER A 215 2.89 30.75 20.47
N ALA A 216 3.70 30.29 19.52
CA ALA A 216 3.88 28.87 19.26
C ALA A 216 4.65 28.18 20.39
N PRO A 217 4.21 26.97 20.82
CA PRO A 217 4.86 26.24 21.92
C PRO A 217 6.31 25.84 21.63
N ASP A 218 6.69 25.71 20.37
CA ASP A 218 8.02 25.36 19.88
C ASP A 218 8.86 26.58 19.44
N TYR A 219 8.36 27.81 19.61
CA TYR A 219 9.08 29.02 19.17
C TYR A 219 10.44 29.17 19.85
N GLY A 220 10.52 28.90 21.17
CA GLY A 220 11.77 28.99 21.92
C GLY A 220 12.83 28.00 21.40
N LEU A 221 12.39 26.79 21.02
CA LEU A 221 13.26 25.78 20.44
C LEU A 221 13.78 26.22 19.07
N TYR A 222 12.89 26.66 18.18
CA TYR A 222 13.25 27.20 16.88
C TYR A 222 14.28 28.35 16.99
N MET A 223 14.05 29.32 17.88
CA MET A 223 14.96 30.45 18.08
C MET A 223 16.34 30.03 18.58
N SER A 224 16.42 28.91 19.31
CA SER A 224 17.70 28.38 19.81
C SER A 224 18.48 27.58 18.77
N GLU A 225 17.80 26.90 17.84
CA GLU A 225 18.43 25.98 16.89
C GLU A 225 18.68 26.61 15.51
N ALA A 226 17.69 27.30 14.96
CA ALA A 226 17.69 27.68 13.55
C ALA A 226 17.02 29.03 13.26
N PRO A 227 17.31 30.12 14.01
CA PRO A 227 16.71 31.44 13.77
C PRO A 227 17.13 32.07 12.41
N TRP A 228 18.02 31.41 11.67
CA TRP A 228 18.54 31.83 10.37
C TRP A 228 17.72 31.32 9.18
N MET A 229 16.77 30.38 9.38
CA MET A 229 15.80 29.95 8.35
C MET A 229 14.38 30.37 8.75
N SER A 230 13.39 30.26 7.85
CA SER A 230 12.01 30.52 8.24
C SER A 230 11.49 29.47 9.23
N PHE A 231 10.58 29.86 10.12
CA PHE A 231 10.03 28.94 11.12
C PHE A 231 9.31 27.74 10.47
N GLY A 232 8.52 27.98 9.42
CA GLY A 232 7.93 26.90 8.63
C GLY A 232 8.94 25.98 7.95
N ASP A 233 10.06 26.50 7.44
CA ASP A 233 11.11 25.66 6.85
C ASP A 233 11.82 24.81 7.93
N TRP A 234 12.03 25.35 9.14
CA TRP A 234 12.55 24.56 10.27
C TRP A 234 11.64 23.40 10.63
N ARG A 235 10.31 23.63 10.69
CA ARG A 235 9.33 22.56 10.93
C ARG A 235 9.36 21.49 9.83
N ARG A 236 9.37 21.89 8.56
CA ARG A 236 9.48 20.95 7.42
C ARG A 236 10.79 20.14 7.47
N ALA A 237 11.92 20.80 7.76
CA ALA A 237 13.21 20.13 7.89
C ALA A 237 13.22 19.07 8.99
N ASN A 238 12.51 19.31 10.11
CA ASN A 238 12.39 18.33 11.17
C ASN A 238 11.56 17.10 10.78
N VAL A 239 10.49 17.28 9.98
CA VAL A 239 9.77 16.15 9.36
C VAL A 239 10.68 15.38 8.41
N HIS A 240 11.44 16.08 7.55
CA HIS A 240 12.35 15.44 6.59
C HIS A 240 13.42 14.60 7.31
N LYS A 241 14.00 15.11 8.40
CA LYS A 241 14.97 14.34 9.22
C LYS A 241 14.36 13.02 9.69
N THR A 242 13.16 13.02 10.28
CA THR A 242 12.51 11.77 10.72
C THR A 242 12.28 10.81 9.57
N VAL A 243 11.80 11.29 8.42
CA VAL A 243 11.56 10.46 7.23
C VAL A 243 12.87 9.87 6.70
N ALA A 244 13.92 10.68 6.61
CA ALA A 244 15.26 10.24 6.21
C ALA A 244 15.83 9.18 7.16
N ASP A 245 15.74 9.40 8.47
CA ASP A 245 16.26 8.48 9.49
C ASP A 245 15.52 7.12 9.46
N VAL A 246 14.20 7.13 9.22
CA VAL A 246 13.41 5.90 9.01
C VAL A 246 13.85 5.18 7.73
N LYS A 247 14.08 5.89 6.62
CA LYS A 247 14.56 5.29 5.37
C LYS A 247 15.95 4.67 5.55
N CYS A 248 16.87 5.38 6.19
CA CYS A 248 18.20 4.85 6.52
C CYS A 248 18.11 3.60 7.39
N MET A 249 17.28 3.63 8.44
CA MET A 249 17.04 2.46 9.29
C MET A 249 16.54 1.26 8.49
N ILE A 250 15.58 1.45 7.58
CA ILE A 250 15.05 0.36 6.74
C ILE A 250 16.15 -0.21 5.84
N ALA A 251 16.94 0.64 5.20
CA ALA A 251 18.04 0.22 4.32
C ALA A 251 19.07 -0.64 5.06
N ASP A 252 19.39 -0.30 6.31
CA ASP A 252 20.34 -1.04 7.15
C ASP A 252 19.77 -2.36 7.70
N THR A 253 18.44 -2.46 7.82
CA THR A 253 17.78 -3.53 8.57
C THR A 253 17.12 -4.58 7.66
N LYS A 254 16.24 -4.12 6.77
CA LYS A 254 15.50 -4.95 5.80
C LYS A 254 15.32 -4.15 4.51
N PRO A 255 16.35 -4.06 3.63
CA PRO A 255 16.32 -3.20 2.45
C PRO A 255 15.22 -3.53 1.43
N TYR A 256 14.57 -4.68 1.57
CA TYR A 256 13.42 -5.06 0.76
C TYR A 256 12.08 -4.48 1.24
N VAL A 257 12.02 -3.90 2.45
CA VAL A 257 10.81 -3.25 2.97
C VAL A 257 10.68 -1.89 2.29
N ARG A 258 9.55 -1.67 1.61
CA ARG A 258 9.30 -0.38 0.94
C ARG A 258 8.85 0.66 1.94
N PHE A 259 9.33 1.88 1.81
CA PHE A 259 8.91 3.00 2.63
C PHE A 259 8.16 4.04 1.80
N GLY A 260 6.94 4.39 2.20
CA GLY A 260 6.16 5.41 1.51
C GLY A 260 5.47 6.39 2.44
N ILE A 261 4.88 7.41 1.81
CA ILE A 261 4.11 8.44 2.48
C ILE A 261 2.81 8.73 1.71
N SER A 262 1.72 8.96 2.43
CA SER A 262 0.40 9.25 1.88
C SER A 262 -0.01 10.69 2.18
N PRO A 263 0.57 11.68 1.46
CA PRO A 263 0.35 13.10 1.71
C PRO A 263 -1.03 13.58 1.27
N ALA A 264 -1.41 14.81 1.61
CA ALA A 264 -2.60 15.44 1.05
C ALA A 264 -2.51 15.55 -0.49
N GLY A 265 -3.65 15.53 -1.18
CA GLY A 265 -3.68 15.40 -2.64
C GLY A 265 -3.23 16.61 -3.46
N VAL A 266 -3.01 17.78 -2.85
CA VAL A 266 -2.50 18.99 -3.53
C VAL A 266 -1.11 19.33 -2.97
N ALA A 267 -0.10 19.39 -3.83
CA ALA A 267 1.26 19.84 -3.52
C ALA A 267 1.85 20.64 -4.70
N GLY A 268 3.03 21.24 -4.52
CA GLY A 268 3.80 21.81 -5.63
C GLY A 268 3.19 23.06 -6.25
N LYS A 269 2.55 23.92 -5.45
CA LYS A 269 2.12 25.24 -5.88
C LYS A 269 3.32 26.18 -6.01
N ALA A 270 3.17 27.25 -6.78
CA ALA A 270 4.23 28.22 -7.04
C ALA A 270 4.66 28.98 -5.78
N ASP A 271 3.74 29.19 -4.84
CA ASP A 271 3.95 29.82 -3.55
C ASP A 271 4.35 28.83 -2.44
N THR A 272 4.48 27.53 -2.76
CA THR A 272 4.87 26.47 -1.81
C THR A 272 6.15 25.73 -2.25
N SER A 273 6.03 24.45 -2.63
CA SER A 273 7.15 23.55 -2.91
C SER A 273 7.51 23.46 -4.40
N GLY A 274 6.65 23.90 -5.32
CA GLY A 274 6.84 23.67 -6.76
C GLY A 274 8.13 24.30 -7.29
N GLY A 275 8.29 25.61 -7.06
CA GLY A 275 9.51 26.32 -7.47
C GLY A 275 10.77 25.94 -6.67
N LYS A 276 10.61 25.44 -5.44
CA LYS A 276 11.73 25.07 -4.55
C LYS A 276 12.48 23.84 -5.04
N TRP A 277 11.77 22.86 -5.60
CA TRP A 277 12.35 21.58 -6.03
C TRP A 277 12.55 21.49 -7.54
N GLY A 278 12.27 22.56 -8.29
CA GLY A 278 12.51 22.61 -9.74
C GLY A 278 11.39 22.01 -10.59
N GLU A 279 10.18 21.92 -10.05
CA GLU A 279 9.02 21.35 -10.74
C GLU A 279 8.21 22.36 -11.55
N VAL A 280 7.54 21.84 -12.58
CA VAL A 280 6.39 22.54 -13.16
C VAL A 280 5.29 22.60 -12.11
N CYS A 281 4.90 23.79 -11.67
CA CYS A 281 3.92 23.95 -10.60
C CYS A 281 2.54 23.39 -10.97
N VAL A 282 1.82 22.84 -9.97
CA VAL A 282 0.47 22.30 -10.22
C VAL A 282 -0.55 23.39 -10.56
N GLY A 283 -1.25 23.18 -11.68
CA GLY A 283 -2.18 24.16 -12.27
C GLY A 283 -3.61 24.17 -11.69
N VAL A 284 -3.87 23.50 -10.55
CA VAL A 284 -5.22 23.45 -9.95
C VAL A 284 -5.52 24.68 -9.06
N LYS A 285 -6.81 24.94 -8.78
CA LYS A 285 -7.23 26.09 -7.95
C LYS A 285 -7.09 25.86 -6.45
N ALA A 286 -7.21 24.61 -6.00
CA ALA A 286 -7.08 24.28 -4.58
C ALA A 286 -5.68 24.61 -4.06
N ALA A 287 -5.61 24.98 -2.78
CA ALA A 287 -4.37 25.34 -2.11
C ALA A 287 -3.61 24.09 -1.64
N ASP A 288 -2.29 24.21 -1.61
CA ASP A 288 -1.38 23.27 -0.95
C ASP A 288 -1.30 23.62 0.55
N TRP A 289 -2.36 23.26 1.26
CA TRP A 289 -2.46 23.53 2.70
C TRP A 289 -1.48 22.67 3.51
N GLN A 290 -1.06 21.51 2.99
CA GLN A 290 -0.18 20.62 3.74
C GLN A 290 1.20 21.23 3.96
N TYR A 291 1.67 22.03 3.00
CA TYR A 291 2.94 22.71 3.08
C TYR A 291 3.01 23.74 4.20
N GLY A 292 1.95 24.55 4.35
CA GLY A 292 1.91 25.68 5.27
C GLY A 292 1.20 25.40 6.60
N GLU A 293 0.23 24.49 6.64
CA GLU A 293 -0.60 24.28 7.84
C GLU A 293 -0.14 23.09 8.69
N ILE A 294 0.46 22.06 8.09
CA ILE A 294 0.96 20.87 8.82
C ILE A 294 2.44 20.58 8.54
N TYR A 295 3.12 21.43 7.75
CA TYR A 295 4.55 21.34 7.45
C TYR A 295 4.97 20.02 6.77
N SER A 296 4.12 19.52 5.88
CA SER A 296 4.39 18.37 5.00
C SER A 296 4.92 18.86 3.65
N ASP A 297 6.12 18.46 3.26
CA ASP A 297 6.71 18.74 1.94
C ASP A 297 7.14 17.44 1.23
N PRO A 298 6.18 16.68 0.67
CA PRO A 298 6.46 15.41 0.01
C PRO A 298 7.36 15.54 -1.23
N LEU A 299 7.42 16.71 -1.87
CA LEU A 299 8.32 16.93 -3.01
C LEU A 299 9.77 16.91 -2.56
N GLY A 300 10.07 17.54 -1.43
CA GLY A 300 11.41 17.50 -0.86
C GLY A 300 11.82 16.09 -0.41
N MET A 301 10.88 15.29 0.10
CA MET A 301 11.15 13.89 0.48
C MET A 301 11.47 13.02 -0.74
N MET A 302 10.73 13.18 -1.83
CA MET A 302 11.02 12.48 -3.10
C MET A 302 12.36 12.96 -3.68
N TYR A 303 12.60 14.28 -3.75
CA TYR A 303 13.84 14.86 -4.24
C TYR A 303 15.07 14.33 -3.47
N GLN A 304 14.95 14.12 -2.16
CA GLN A 304 16.02 13.59 -1.32
C GLN A 304 16.16 12.06 -1.39
N GLY A 305 15.26 11.36 -2.08
CA GLY A 305 15.25 9.89 -2.15
C GLY A 305 14.91 9.21 -0.82
N THR A 306 14.20 9.91 0.09
CA THR A 306 13.90 9.40 1.44
C THR A 306 12.60 8.59 1.52
N VAL A 307 11.90 8.43 0.39
CA VAL A 307 10.73 7.56 0.23
C VAL A 307 10.85 6.81 -1.09
N ASP A 308 10.39 5.56 -1.12
CA ASP A 308 10.32 4.73 -2.33
C ASP A 308 9.09 5.06 -3.17
N PHE A 309 8.02 5.51 -2.51
CA PHE A 309 6.77 5.86 -3.18
C PHE A 309 5.94 6.90 -2.42
N VAL A 310 5.05 7.56 -3.15
CA VAL A 310 4.02 8.45 -2.61
C VAL A 310 2.62 7.94 -2.95
N SER A 311 1.69 8.16 -2.02
CA SER A 311 0.28 7.80 -2.17
C SER A 311 -0.64 9.01 -1.94
N PRO A 312 -0.63 10.04 -2.81
CA PRO A 312 -1.34 11.29 -2.56
C PRO A 312 -2.85 11.07 -2.41
N GLN A 313 -3.45 11.69 -1.39
CA GLN A 313 -4.86 11.62 -1.06
C GLN A 313 -5.72 12.49 -1.99
N ILE A 314 -5.94 12.02 -3.22
CA ILE A 314 -6.76 12.70 -4.23
C ILE A 314 -8.24 12.35 -4.00
N TYR A 315 -8.80 12.91 -2.94
CA TYR A 315 -10.13 12.56 -2.41
C TYR A 315 -11.30 13.29 -3.07
N TRP A 316 -11.05 13.89 -4.24
CA TRP A 316 -12.04 14.64 -4.99
C TRP A 316 -12.54 13.85 -6.21
N PRO A 317 -13.81 14.04 -6.61
CA PRO A 317 -14.31 13.43 -7.84
C PRO A 317 -13.59 13.94 -9.07
N THR A 318 -13.72 13.21 -10.17
CA THR A 318 -13.20 13.64 -11.48
C THR A 318 -13.76 15.00 -11.92
N THR A 319 -14.96 15.36 -11.47
CA THR A 319 -15.68 16.60 -11.78
C THR A 319 -15.42 17.75 -10.80
N HIS A 320 -14.53 17.60 -9.83
CA HIS A 320 -14.31 18.63 -8.81
C HIS A 320 -13.74 19.93 -9.39
N VAL A 321 -14.37 21.06 -9.08
CA VAL A 321 -14.09 22.34 -9.76
C VAL A 321 -12.72 22.94 -9.40
N THR A 322 -12.24 22.72 -8.16
CA THR A 322 -10.98 23.34 -7.69
C THR A 322 -9.82 22.38 -7.58
N ALA A 323 -10.09 21.08 -7.45
CA ALA A 323 -9.12 19.99 -7.31
C ALA A 323 -9.55 18.79 -8.18
N PRO A 324 -9.67 18.96 -9.51
CA PRO A 324 -10.08 17.87 -10.39
C PRO A 324 -9.07 16.71 -10.34
N TYR A 325 -9.59 15.48 -10.33
CA TYR A 325 -8.77 14.28 -10.12
C TYR A 325 -7.67 14.09 -11.18
N GLU A 326 -8.00 14.16 -12.46
CA GLU A 326 -7.03 13.88 -13.54
C GLU A 326 -5.84 14.84 -13.53
N PRO A 327 -6.00 16.17 -13.47
CA PRO A 327 -4.88 17.09 -13.40
C PRO A 327 -3.95 16.84 -12.20
N LEU A 328 -4.51 16.45 -11.05
CA LEU A 328 -3.71 16.08 -9.87
C LEU A 328 -2.97 14.77 -10.08
N SER A 329 -3.67 13.71 -10.53
CA SER A 329 -3.08 12.39 -10.76
C SER A 329 -1.95 12.47 -11.79
N ARG A 330 -2.16 13.19 -12.90
CA ARG A 330 -1.12 13.43 -13.92
C ARG A 330 0.08 14.17 -13.35
N TRP A 331 -0.15 15.25 -12.60
CA TRP A 331 0.94 16.06 -12.06
C TRP A 331 1.80 15.29 -11.06
N TRP A 332 1.17 14.55 -10.15
CA TRP A 332 1.87 13.71 -9.20
C TRP A 332 2.66 12.59 -9.88
N ASN A 333 2.12 11.98 -10.94
CA ASN A 333 2.82 10.91 -11.65
C ASN A 333 4.10 11.43 -12.32
N VAL A 334 4.02 12.60 -12.99
CA VAL A 334 5.20 13.25 -13.58
C VAL A 334 6.23 13.63 -12.51
N SER A 335 5.79 14.22 -11.39
CA SER A 335 6.69 14.68 -10.33
C SER A 335 7.39 13.51 -9.62
N ALA A 336 6.65 12.44 -9.31
CA ALA A 336 7.23 11.27 -8.66
C ALA A 336 8.27 10.58 -9.57
N ASN A 337 7.95 10.43 -10.86
CA ASN A 337 8.86 9.86 -11.83
C ASN A 337 10.13 10.71 -12.02
N LEU A 338 10.03 12.05 -12.00
CA LEU A 338 11.20 12.94 -12.06
C LEU A 338 12.21 12.65 -10.96
N TYR A 339 11.74 12.26 -9.77
CA TYR A 339 12.56 11.96 -8.60
C TYR A 339 12.80 10.46 -8.37
N GLY A 340 12.43 9.59 -9.32
CA GLY A 340 12.62 8.15 -9.20
C GLY A 340 11.75 7.48 -8.13
N SER A 341 10.68 8.16 -7.68
CA SER A 341 9.71 7.61 -6.73
C SER A 341 8.50 7.02 -7.47
N HIS A 342 7.91 5.96 -6.93
CA HIS A 342 6.64 5.45 -7.44
C HIS A 342 5.45 6.29 -6.96
N MET A 343 4.33 6.23 -7.67
CA MET A 343 3.13 6.99 -7.33
C MET A 343 1.87 6.13 -7.42
N TYR A 344 1.14 6.04 -6.30
CA TYR A 344 -0.10 5.26 -6.18
C TYR A 344 -1.22 6.13 -5.61
N PRO A 345 -2.09 6.76 -6.42
CA PRO A 345 -3.10 7.68 -5.93
C PRO A 345 -4.02 7.03 -4.91
N CYS A 346 -4.27 7.72 -3.80
CA CYS A 346 -5.24 7.29 -2.83
C CYS A 346 -6.61 7.91 -3.13
N VAL A 347 -7.63 7.06 -3.30
CA VAL A 347 -9.03 7.45 -3.52
C VAL A 347 -9.83 7.22 -2.24
N THR A 348 -10.76 8.11 -1.92
CA THR A 348 -11.71 7.88 -0.82
C THR A 348 -13.04 7.36 -1.33
N LEU A 349 -13.60 6.39 -0.63
CA LEU A 349 -14.95 5.86 -0.84
C LEU A 349 -15.96 6.44 0.15
N GLU A 350 -15.58 7.39 1.01
CA GLU A 350 -16.47 7.96 2.03
C GLU A 350 -17.74 8.58 1.43
N ARG A 351 -17.63 9.13 0.22
CA ARG A 351 -18.75 9.71 -0.51
C ARG A 351 -19.81 8.69 -0.90
N ILE A 352 -19.51 7.38 -0.90
CA ILE A 352 -20.50 6.32 -1.12
C ILE A 352 -21.63 6.34 -0.06
N GLY A 353 -21.38 6.90 1.12
CA GLY A 353 -22.43 7.13 2.12
C GLY A 353 -23.44 8.22 1.74
N GLN A 354 -23.19 8.98 0.66
CA GLN A 354 -23.93 10.20 0.31
C GLN A 354 -24.25 10.22 -1.20
N GLY A 355 -25.51 10.38 -1.61
CA GLY A 355 -25.84 10.46 -3.04
C GLY A 355 -25.86 9.10 -3.76
N SER A 356 -25.63 9.11 -5.09
CA SER A 356 -25.84 7.93 -5.94
C SER A 356 -24.67 6.93 -5.88
N LEU A 357 -24.93 5.74 -5.35
CA LEU A 357 -23.97 4.62 -5.37
C LEU A 357 -23.50 4.28 -6.79
N ALA A 358 -24.39 4.34 -7.78
CA ALA A 358 -24.04 4.06 -9.17
C ALA A 358 -23.05 5.09 -9.72
N GLU A 359 -23.24 6.37 -9.41
CA GLU A 359 -22.34 7.44 -9.83
C GLU A 359 -20.97 7.32 -9.17
N HIS A 360 -20.92 7.03 -7.86
CA HIS A 360 -19.64 6.84 -7.16
C HIS A 360 -18.86 5.63 -7.66
N ARG A 361 -19.55 4.54 -8.01
CA ARG A 361 -18.94 3.38 -8.67
C ARG A 361 -18.38 3.77 -10.04
N ALA A 362 -19.14 4.50 -10.85
CA ALA A 362 -18.67 4.98 -12.14
C ALA A 362 -17.47 5.94 -11.99
N ASP A 363 -17.47 6.81 -10.98
CA ASP A 363 -16.36 7.73 -10.72
C ASP A 363 -15.09 7.00 -10.30
N LEU A 364 -15.21 5.99 -9.41
CA LEU A 364 -14.08 5.13 -9.05
C LEU A 364 -13.46 4.45 -10.28
N LEU A 365 -14.30 3.92 -11.18
CA LEU A 365 -13.81 3.31 -12.41
C LEU A 365 -13.09 4.33 -13.31
N ARG A 366 -13.60 5.56 -13.42
CA ARG A 366 -12.93 6.65 -14.15
C ARG A 366 -11.60 7.06 -13.50
N GLN A 367 -11.50 7.04 -12.17
CA GLN A 367 -10.26 7.33 -11.45
C GLN A 367 -9.20 6.26 -11.69
N ILE A 368 -9.57 4.97 -11.62
CA ILE A 368 -8.66 3.85 -11.91
C ILE A 368 -8.16 3.93 -13.36
N GLU A 369 -9.07 4.14 -14.31
CA GLU A 369 -8.72 4.30 -15.72
C GLU A 369 -7.84 5.54 -15.96
N CYS A 370 -8.11 6.63 -15.25
CA CYS A 370 -7.25 7.81 -15.27
C CYS A 370 -5.84 7.46 -14.84
N ASN A 371 -5.65 6.75 -13.72
CA ASN A 371 -4.33 6.39 -13.21
C ASN A 371 -3.54 5.55 -14.22
N ARG A 372 -4.19 4.59 -14.87
CA ARG A 372 -3.58 3.77 -15.93
C ARG A 372 -3.17 4.61 -17.14
N ARG A 373 -4.04 5.52 -17.60
CA ARG A 373 -3.79 6.39 -18.76
C ARG A 373 -2.70 7.42 -18.54
N VAL A 374 -2.54 7.94 -17.31
CA VAL A 374 -1.57 9.01 -17.03
C VAL A 374 -0.21 8.51 -16.57
N SER A 375 -0.06 7.20 -16.30
CA SER A 375 1.23 6.59 -15.95
C SER A 375 2.25 6.79 -17.08
N VAL A 376 3.43 7.31 -16.74
CA VAL A 376 4.52 7.55 -17.70
C VAL A 376 5.57 6.44 -17.73
N ASP A 377 5.59 5.57 -16.73
CA ASP A 377 6.64 4.56 -16.49
C ASP A 377 6.11 3.14 -16.28
N GLY A 378 4.80 2.94 -16.36
CA GLY A 378 4.15 1.65 -16.09
C GLY A 378 4.00 1.32 -14.60
N ASN A 379 4.53 2.15 -13.69
CA ASN A 379 4.33 2.02 -12.25
C ASN A 379 2.98 2.63 -11.86
N LEU A 380 1.91 1.90 -12.14
CA LEU A 380 0.54 2.33 -11.93
C LEU A 380 -0.10 1.69 -10.70
N GLY A 381 -1.20 2.29 -10.24
CA GLY A 381 -2.01 1.70 -9.18
C GLY A 381 -3.04 2.63 -8.57
N THR A 382 -3.63 2.14 -7.48
CA THR A 382 -4.58 2.87 -6.65
C THR A 382 -4.55 2.32 -5.23
N MET A 383 -4.70 3.23 -4.27
CA MET A 383 -4.89 2.90 -2.85
C MET A 383 -6.31 3.30 -2.46
N ILE A 384 -7.08 2.38 -1.88
CA ILE A 384 -8.49 2.64 -1.54
C ILE A 384 -8.62 2.95 -0.05
N TYR A 385 -9.06 4.15 0.27
CA TYR A 385 -9.47 4.54 1.62
C TYR A 385 -11.01 4.49 1.75
N SER A 386 -11.62 3.64 2.57
CA SER A 386 -11.04 2.61 3.43
C SER A 386 -11.78 1.28 3.29
N ALA A 387 -11.23 0.23 3.90
CA ALA A 387 -11.67 -1.16 3.74
C ALA A 387 -13.17 -1.39 4.01
N LYS A 388 -13.78 -0.64 4.93
CA LYS A 388 -15.22 -0.75 5.26
C LYS A 388 -16.15 -0.52 4.07
N PHE A 389 -15.68 0.16 3.02
CA PHE A 389 -16.47 0.43 1.82
C PHE A 389 -16.32 -0.62 0.72
N LEU A 390 -15.36 -1.55 0.83
CA LEU A 390 -15.15 -2.61 -0.18
C LEU A 390 -16.42 -3.40 -0.53
N PRO A 391 -17.31 -3.79 0.43
CA PRO A 391 -18.56 -4.49 0.09
C PRO A 391 -19.46 -3.71 -0.89
N LYS A 392 -19.33 -2.38 -0.92
CA LYS A 392 -20.14 -1.52 -1.79
C LYS A 392 -19.58 -1.38 -3.20
N VAL A 393 -18.32 -1.75 -3.44
CA VAL A 393 -17.65 -1.61 -4.75
C VAL A 393 -17.17 -2.94 -5.32
N GLU A 394 -17.20 -4.03 -4.55
CA GLU A 394 -16.61 -5.32 -4.93
C GLU A 394 -17.10 -5.83 -6.29
N GLY A 395 -18.40 -5.71 -6.59
CA GLY A 395 -18.96 -6.16 -7.86
C GLY A 395 -18.45 -5.40 -9.09
N VAL A 396 -18.20 -4.08 -8.98
CA VAL A 396 -17.69 -3.30 -10.13
C VAL A 396 -16.19 -3.45 -10.31
N LEU A 397 -15.45 -3.71 -9.23
CA LEU A 397 -14.00 -3.96 -9.29
C LEU A 397 -13.69 -5.36 -9.85
N ALA A 398 -14.29 -6.39 -9.27
CA ALA A 398 -14.10 -7.78 -9.70
C ALA A 398 -14.66 -8.05 -11.10
N GLY A 399 -15.73 -7.37 -11.50
CA GLY A 399 -16.29 -7.45 -12.85
C GLY A 399 -15.63 -6.51 -13.87
N GLY A 400 -14.62 -5.74 -13.46
CA GLY A 400 -14.02 -4.68 -14.27
C GLY A 400 -12.49 -4.64 -14.13
N PRO A 401 -11.91 -3.56 -13.60
CA PRO A 401 -10.47 -3.33 -13.66
C PRO A 401 -9.64 -4.39 -12.91
N PHE A 402 -10.21 -5.07 -11.91
CA PHE A 402 -9.52 -6.06 -11.08
C PHE A 402 -9.99 -7.49 -11.35
N ALA A 403 -10.54 -7.77 -12.54
CA ALA A 403 -11.04 -9.09 -12.90
C ALA A 403 -9.97 -10.20 -12.87
N PHE A 404 -8.71 -9.84 -13.13
CA PHE A 404 -7.58 -10.77 -13.13
C PHE A 404 -6.58 -10.44 -12.01
N PRO A 405 -5.84 -11.44 -11.50
CA PRO A 405 -4.71 -11.22 -10.60
C PRO A 405 -3.69 -10.24 -11.18
N SER A 406 -2.97 -9.54 -10.31
CA SER A 406 -1.90 -8.63 -10.67
C SER A 406 -0.81 -8.68 -9.61
N LEU A 407 0.39 -8.26 -9.97
CA LEU A 407 1.54 -8.16 -9.09
C LEU A 407 1.72 -6.71 -8.65
N SER A 408 2.33 -6.49 -7.48
CA SER A 408 2.78 -5.14 -7.12
C SER A 408 3.87 -4.66 -8.12
N PRO A 409 3.95 -3.36 -8.43
CA PRO A 409 4.98 -2.80 -9.29
C PRO A 409 6.39 -3.05 -8.74
N CYS A 410 7.34 -3.29 -9.65
CA CYS A 410 8.74 -3.57 -9.32
C CYS A 410 9.47 -2.26 -8.99
N VAL A 411 10.11 -2.17 -7.83
CA VAL A 411 10.91 -0.98 -7.48
C VAL A 411 12.20 -0.98 -8.31
N ALA A 412 12.54 0.14 -8.95
CA ALA A 412 13.76 0.30 -9.73
C ALA A 412 15.02 -0.08 -8.91
N ASP A 413 16.04 -0.60 -9.58
CA ASP A 413 17.30 -1.12 -8.99
C ASP A 413 17.16 -2.38 -8.10
N GLY A 414 15.97 -2.97 -8.00
CA GLY A 414 15.80 -4.33 -7.48
C GLY A 414 16.41 -5.34 -8.44
N SER A 415 17.72 -5.58 -8.35
CA SER A 415 18.46 -6.43 -9.30
C SER A 415 17.81 -7.80 -9.48
N GLU A 416 17.46 -8.15 -10.71
CA GLU A 416 17.06 -9.52 -11.11
C GLU A 416 18.18 -10.54 -10.82
N ASP A 417 19.43 -10.07 -10.83
CA ASP A 417 20.68 -10.85 -10.84
C ASP A 417 20.90 -11.75 -9.60
N GLU A 418 20.16 -11.55 -8.50
CA GLU A 418 20.29 -12.37 -7.28
C GLU A 418 19.13 -13.36 -7.07
N THR A 419 18.19 -13.47 -8.02
CA THR A 419 17.07 -14.40 -7.86
C THR A 419 17.49 -15.82 -8.20
N GLY A 420 17.71 -16.63 -7.16
CA GLY A 420 17.85 -18.08 -7.32
C GLY A 420 16.64 -18.70 -8.01
N ARG A 421 16.72 -19.97 -8.38
CA ARG A 421 15.60 -20.70 -9.01
C ARG A 421 15.02 -21.69 -8.02
N VAL A 422 13.70 -21.91 -8.10
CA VAL A 422 13.08 -23.02 -7.38
C VAL A 422 13.57 -24.35 -7.96
N GLU A 423 13.61 -25.38 -7.13
CA GLU A 423 14.03 -26.72 -7.56
C GLU A 423 12.95 -27.75 -7.29
N ARG A 424 13.02 -28.90 -7.97
CA ARG A 424 12.16 -30.07 -7.69
C ARG A 424 10.66 -29.76 -7.72
N LEU A 425 10.24 -28.92 -8.66
CA LEU A 425 8.82 -28.59 -8.89
C LEU A 425 8.02 -29.88 -9.17
N ARG A 426 6.91 -30.06 -8.45
CA ARG A 426 6.07 -31.27 -8.48
C ARG A 426 4.61 -30.91 -8.32
N LEU A 427 3.74 -31.62 -9.03
CA LEU A 427 2.29 -31.58 -8.84
C LEU A 427 1.81 -32.90 -8.24
N ARG A 428 1.12 -32.85 -7.10
CA ARG A 428 0.50 -34.02 -6.44
C ARG A 428 -0.86 -33.67 -5.89
N ASP A 429 -1.87 -34.46 -6.26
CA ASP A 429 -3.25 -34.36 -5.75
C ASP A 429 -3.95 -32.99 -5.89
N GLY A 430 -3.40 -32.09 -6.70
CA GLY A 430 -3.89 -30.72 -6.91
C GLY A 430 -3.03 -29.64 -6.28
N GLU A 431 -1.98 -30.02 -5.55
CA GLU A 431 -1.01 -29.11 -4.95
C GLU A 431 0.29 -29.10 -5.76
N LEU A 432 0.69 -27.90 -6.19
CA LEU A 432 2.01 -27.63 -6.75
C LEU A 432 2.97 -27.35 -5.59
N SER A 433 4.15 -27.98 -5.56
CA SER A 433 5.16 -27.80 -4.51
C SER A 433 6.58 -27.82 -5.07
N TRP A 434 7.50 -27.14 -4.40
CA TRP A 434 8.90 -27.03 -4.81
C TRP A 434 9.84 -26.92 -3.61
N ARG A 435 11.14 -27.01 -3.88
CA ARG A 435 12.18 -26.62 -2.93
C ARG A 435 12.44 -25.11 -3.10
N PRO A 436 12.35 -24.32 -2.01
CA PRO A 436 12.69 -22.89 -2.00
C PRO A 436 14.08 -22.59 -2.57
N ALA A 437 14.22 -21.47 -3.26
CA ALA A 437 15.53 -20.86 -3.49
C ALA A 437 16.03 -20.20 -2.19
N ALA A 438 17.35 -20.12 -2.01
CA ALA A 438 17.92 -19.41 -0.86
C ALA A 438 17.49 -17.93 -0.88
N GLY A 439 17.02 -17.40 0.25
CA GLY A 439 16.58 -16.01 0.39
C GLY A 439 15.24 -15.66 -0.26
N ALA A 440 14.56 -16.60 -0.92
CA ALA A 440 13.25 -16.34 -1.53
C ALA A 440 12.15 -16.19 -0.47
N ARG A 441 11.48 -15.03 -0.46
CA ARG A 441 10.35 -14.74 0.44
C ARG A 441 9.00 -15.21 -0.12
N ARG A 442 8.83 -15.13 -1.44
CA ARG A 442 7.55 -15.40 -2.11
C ARG A 442 7.76 -15.85 -3.55
N TYR A 443 6.68 -16.32 -4.16
CA TYR A 443 6.68 -16.94 -5.47
C TYR A 443 5.43 -16.54 -6.25
N THR A 444 5.57 -16.37 -7.55
CA THR A 444 4.46 -16.28 -8.48
C THR A 444 4.22 -17.64 -9.12
N VAL A 445 2.96 -18.00 -9.32
CA VAL A 445 2.56 -19.27 -9.92
C VAL A 445 1.67 -19.00 -11.12
N TYR A 446 1.98 -19.68 -12.22
CA TYR A 446 1.28 -19.54 -13.50
C TYR A 446 0.71 -20.89 -13.94
N ALA A 447 -0.46 -20.85 -14.60
CA ALA A 447 -1.07 -21.99 -15.27
C ALA A 447 -1.28 -21.66 -16.75
N VAL A 448 -0.53 -22.34 -17.61
CA VAL A 448 -0.48 -22.11 -19.05
C VAL A 448 -1.10 -23.31 -19.77
N PRO A 449 -2.08 -23.13 -20.67
CA PRO A 449 -2.63 -24.25 -21.44
C PRO A 449 -1.52 -25.02 -22.17
N VAL A 450 -1.60 -26.35 -22.19
CA VAL A 450 -0.55 -27.21 -22.79
C VAL A 450 -0.36 -26.98 -24.29
N GLU A 451 -1.36 -26.39 -24.95
CA GLU A 451 -1.32 -25.98 -26.35
C GLU A 451 -0.50 -24.69 -26.58
N VAL A 452 -0.26 -23.89 -25.53
CA VAL A 452 0.56 -22.67 -25.58
C VAL A 452 1.99 -23.04 -25.22
N SER A 453 2.94 -22.79 -26.12
CA SER A 453 4.35 -23.06 -25.83
C SER A 453 4.88 -22.09 -24.76
N PRO A 454 5.92 -22.46 -23.98
CA PRO A 454 6.53 -21.55 -23.01
C PRO A 454 6.97 -20.21 -23.61
N ARG A 455 7.34 -20.20 -24.90
CA ARG A 455 7.73 -18.98 -25.63
C ARG A 455 6.52 -18.09 -25.92
N GLU A 456 5.39 -18.66 -26.30
CA GLU A 456 4.14 -17.94 -26.57
C GLU A 456 3.45 -17.47 -25.28
N ALA A 457 3.83 -18.04 -24.13
CA ALA A 457 3.32 -17.65 -22.82
C ALA A 457 4.03 -16.42 -22.22
N MET A 458 5.11 -15.94 -22.85
CA MET A 458 5.88 -14.79 -22.36
C MET A 458 5.20 -13.48 -22.75
N ASP A 459 5.30 -12.50 -21.87
CA ASP A 459 4.82 -11.13 -22.09
C ASP A 459 5.65 -10.41 -23.17
N ASP A 460 4.99 -9.67 -24.05
CA ASP A 460 5.63 -8.96 -25.17
C ASP A 460 6.59 -7.84 -24.73
N SER A 461 6.45 -7.31 -23.52
CA SER A 461 7.35 -6.29 -22.95
C SER A 461 8.61 -6.88 -22.32
N GLY A 462 8.70 -8.21 -22.21
CA GLY A 462 9.82 -8.91 -21.61
C GLY A 462 9.71 -9.09 -20.09
N ASP A 463 8.61 -8.67 -19.47
CA ASP A 463 8.32 -8.86 -18.05
C ASP A 463 7.83 -10.29 -17.76
N GLY A 464 8.64 -11.32 -18.09
CA GLY A 464 8.34 -12.72 -17.72
C GLY A 464 7.11 -13.34 -18.41
N ILE A 465 6.38 -14.21 -17.69
CA ILE A 465 5.16 -14.87 -18.19
C ILE A 465 4.00 -13.88 -18.18
N ASP A 466 3.16 -13.89 -19.23
CA ASP A 466 1.99 -13.03 -19.37
C ASP A 466 1.01 -13.18 -18.19
N ALA A 467 0.48 -12.05 -17.73
CA ALA A 467 -0.44 -11.96 -16.59
C ALA A 467 -1.74 -12.77 -16.78
N VAL A 468 -2.16 -13.02 -18.02
CA VAL A 468 -3.35 -13.83 -18.32
C VAL A 468 -3.24 -15.26 -17.75
N PHE A 469 -2.01 -15.74 -17.51
CA PHE A 469 -1.73 -17.05 -16.94
C PHE A 469 -1.44 -17.02 -15.43
N LEU A 470 -1.42 -15.84 -14.81
CA LEU A 470 -1.08 -15.69 -13.39
C LEU A 470 -2.21 -16.27 -12.52
N LEU A 471 -1.87 -17.26 -11.69
CA LEU A 471 -2.76 -17.76 -10.64
C LEU A 471 -2.68 -16.91 -9.37
N GLY A 472 -1.49 -16.38 -9.06
CA GLY A 472 -1.29 -15.46 -7.95
C GLY A 472 0.08 -15.62 -7.28
N VAL A 473 0.18 -15.05 -6.09
CA VAL A 473 1.39 -15.04 -5.24
C VAL A 473 1.19 -15.98 -4.05
N THR A 474 2.27 -16.65 -3.64
CA THR A 474 2.34 -17.43 -2.38
C THR A 474 3.65 -17.14 -1.65
N TYR A 475 3.59 -17.08 -0.32
CA TYR A 475 4.76 -16.99 0.56
C TYR A 475 5.26 -18.38 1.00
N GLU A 476 4.49 -19.42 0.68
CA GLU A 476 4.84 -20.82 0.92
C GLU A 476 5.43 -21.44 -0.35
N PRO A 477 6.32 -22.45 -0.25
CA PRO A 477 6.85 -23.16 -1.41
C PRO A 477 5.87 -24.19 -1.99
N ARG A 478 4.58 -23.82 -1.98
CA ARG A 478 3.45 -24.61 -2.48
C ARG A 478 2.25 -23.72 -2.79
N MET A 479 1.39 -24.20 -3.67
CA MET A 479 0.09 -23.61 -3.99
C MET A 479 -0.90 -24.69 -4.41
N GLU A 480 -2.12 -24.61 -3.89
CA GLU A 480 -3.26 -25.38 -4.41
C GLU A 480 -3.65 -24.84 -5.79
N VAL A 481 -3.50 -25.67 -6.83
CA VAL A 481 -3.81 -25.34 -8.23
C VAL A 481 -4.98 -26.16 -8.79
N GLY A 482 -5.51 -27.09 -7.99
CA GLY A 482 -6.62 -27.95 -8.39
C GLY A 482 -6.20 -29.11 -9.31
N ARG A 483 -7.19 -29.90 -9.74
CA ARG A 483 -6.99 -31.14 -10.52
C ARG A 483 -7.33 -31.00 -11.99
N GLU A 484 -7.44 -29.77 -12.47
CA GLU A 484 -7.76 -29.50 -13.87
C GLU A 484 -6.64 -30.01 -14.77
N LYS A 485 -7.02 -30.69 -15.85
CA LYS A 485 -6.10 -31.19 -16.88
C LYS A 485 -5.96 -30.16 -17.98
N GLY A 486 -4.85 -30.22 -18.71
CA GLY A 486 -4.61 -29.36 -19.87
C GLY A 486 -3.82 -28.08 -19.56
N TYR A 487 -3.22 -27.97 -18.37
CA TYR A 487 -2.31 -26.89 -18.02
C TYR A 487 -0.91 -27.42 -17.70
N ARG A 488 0.10 -26.67 -18.10
CA ARG A 488 1.47 -26.71 -17.58
C ARG A 488 1.62 -25.58 -16.55
N TYR A 489 2.32 -25.86 -15.46
CA TYR A 489 2.56 -24.88 -14.41
C TYR A 489 3.98 -24.32 -14.48
N ALA A 490 4.12 -23.05 -14.12
CA ALA A 490 5.41 -22.41 -13.92
C ALA A 490 5.47 -21.69 -12.58
N VAL A 491 6.66 -21.64 -11.99
CA VAL A 491 6.92 -20.92 -10.74
C VAL A 491 8.13 -20.03 -10.90
N CYS A 492 8.01 -18.77 -10.49
CA CYS A 492 9.13 -17.83 -10.41
C CYS A 492 9.39 -17.48 -8.94
N VAL A 493 10.66 -17.27 -8.58
CA VAL A 493 10.98 -16.55 -7.35
C VAL A 493 10.51 -15.11 -7.52
N TYR A 494 9.89 -14.55 -6.49
CA TYR A 494 9.37 -13.20 -6.49
C TYR A 494 9.94 -12.44 -5.29
N THR A 495 10.70 -11.37 -5.55
CA THR A 495 11.48 -10.68 -4.51
C THR A 495 10.60 -9.76 -3.67
N GLY A 496 11.10 -9.29 -2.52
CA GLY A 496 10.43 -8.26 -1.73
C GLY A 496 10.26 -6.93 -2.47
N LEU A 497 11.14 -6.64 -3.45
CA LEU A 497 11.04 -5.47 -4.33
C LEU A 497 10.18 -5.73 -5.59
N SER A 498 9.46 -6.86 -5.63
CA SER A 498 8.57 -7.23 -6.73
C SER A 498 9.25 -7.56 -8.06
N ALA A 499 10.55 -7.87 -8.08
CA ALA A 499 11.18 -8.46 -9.26
C ALA A 499 10.83 -9.95 -9.36
N GLU A 500 10.57 -10.45 -10.57
CA GLU A 500 10.40 -11.89 -10.82
C GLU A 500 11.68 -12.47 -11.39
N GLY A 501 12.11 -13.60 -10.84
CA GLY A 501 13.20 -14.38 -11.40
C GLY A 501 12.77 -15.26 -12.58
N ALA A 502 13.72 -16.00 -13.14
CA ALA A 502 13.46 -16.91 -14.25
C ALA A 502 12.44 -18.00 -13.88
N ALA A 503 11.48 -18.22 -14.78
CA ALA A 503 10.45 -19.25 -14.62
C ALA A 503 11.03 -20.67 -14.63
N VAL A 504 10.57 -21.49 -13.69
CA VAL A 504 10.79 -22.94 -13.66
C VAL A 504 9.49 -23.63 -14.03
N TRP A 505 9.51 -24.37 -15.13
CA TRP A 505 8.35 -25.06 -15.68
C TRP A 505 8.26 -26.48 -15.13
N LEU A 506 7.05 -26.93 -14.83
CA LEU A 506 6.77 -28.34 -14.55
C LEU A 506 6.80 -29.09 -15.89
N GLU A 507 7.78 -29.98 -16.05
CA GLU A 507 7.95 -30.81 -17.25
C GLU A 507 6.80 -31.80 -17.49
#